data_AF-A0A4Q2DUJ5-F1
#
_entry.id   AF-A0A4Q2DUJ5-F1
#
_cell.length_a   1.000
_cell.length_b   1.000
_cell.length_c   1.000
_cell.angle_alpha   90.00
_cell.angle_beta   90.00
_cell.angle_gamma   90.00
#
_symmetry.space_group_name_H-M   'P 1'
#
loop_
_entity.id
_entity.type
_entity.pdbx_description
1 polymer ?
#
loop_
_entity_poly.entity_id
_entity_poly.type
_entity_poly.pdbx_seq_one_letter_code
_entity_poly.pdbx_strand_id
1 'polypeptide(L)'
;MFNQSGSRRWTHFHSALQLAVQRSAHKWSFEDFTECFPLYVEEDKNSASATFNSISDYIEAQNLRDLDKLFKDYNVQENIDILHKIVADAKERKARGEVRKDAWREDLDPRVSACAKTIPVLEQDVARLRRQLKETEELNRELQEQLEEVNRQTNEVNGQTLEIVNQLERACEEWQQLPSDEIEGWTVQTLESLKPSVRT
;
A
#
# COMPACT_ATOMS: atom_id res chain seq x y z
N MET A 1 19.17 -10.38 -37.37
CA MET A 1 18.33 -9.31 -36.78
C MET A 1 18.28 -9.55 -35.28
N PHE A 2 19.06 -8.80 -34.49
CA PHE A 2 19.08 -8.97 -33.04
C PHE A 2 17.97 -8.13 -32.42
N ASN A 3 17.04 -8.79 -31.73
CA ASN A 3 16.01 -8.11 -30.94
C ASN A 3 16.69 -7.12 -29.98
N GLN A 4 16.45 -5.83 -30.17
CA GLN A 4 16.87 -4.77 -29.24
C GLN A 4 15.97 -4.76 -28.00
N SER A 5 15.87 -5.88 -27.31
CA SER A 5 15.26 -5.94 -25.99
C SER A 5 16.35 -5.60 -24.98
N GLY A 6 16.44 -4.33 -24.56
CA GLY A 6 17.31 -3.89 -23.47
C GLY A 6 17.79 -2.45 -23.60
N SER A 7 18.43 -1.92 -22.55
CA SER A 7 18.98 -0.57 -22.56
C SER A 7 20.17 -0.43 -23.51
N ARG A 8 20.49 0.82 -23.87
CA ARG A 8 21.72 1.11 -24.65
C ARG A 8 22.97 0.55 -23.99
N ARG A 9 23.03 0.54 -22.66
CA ARG A 9 24.17 0.00 -21.90
C ARG A 9 24.26 -1.51 -22.07
N TRP A 10 23.14 -2.23 -22.02
CA TRP A 10 23.07 -3.67 -22.29
C TRP A 10 23.58 -3.99 -23.69
N THR A 11 23.09 -3.28 -24.72
CA THR A 11 23.51 -3.52 -26.10
C THR A 11 25.03 -3.37 -26.27
N HIS A 12 25.63 -2.34 -25.67
CA HIS A 12 27.08 -2.15 -25.73
C HIS A 12 27.84 -3.23 -24.96
N PHE A 13 27.37 -3.61 -23.77
CA PHE A 13 27.99 -4.66 -22.97
C PHE A 13 27.96 -6.02 -23.69
N HIS A 14 26.77 -6.41 -24.16
CA HIS A 14 26.55 -7.68 -24.82
C HIS A 14 27.33 -7.79 -26.14
N SER A 15 27.29 -6.75 -26.99
CA SER A 15 28.03 -6.75 -28.27
C SER A 15 29.55 -6.78 -28.06
N ALA A 16 30.08 -6.04 -27.09
CA ALA A 16 31.51 -6.07 -26.77
C ALA A 16 31.96 -7.45 -26.28
N LEU A 17 31.15 -8.12 -25.45
CA LEU A 17 31.47 -9.45 -24.96
C LEU A 17 31.40 -10.50 -26.06
N GLN A 18 30.37 -10.47 -26.91
CA GLN A 18 30.27 -11.37 -28.07
C GLN A 18 31.49 -11.22 -28.99
N LEU A 19 31.91 -9.98 -29.26
CA LEU A 19 33.12 -9.72 -30.05
C LEU A 19 34.38 -10.26 -29.39
N ALA A 20 34.50 -10.16 -28.06
CA ALA A 20 35.63 -10.71 -27.31
C ALA A 20 35.67 -12.24 -27.40
N VAL A 21 34.52 -12.90 -27.26
CA VAL A 21 34.40 -14.37 -27.42
C VAL A 21 34.84 -14.79 -28.82
N GLN A 22 34.30 -14.15 -29.86
CA GLN A 22 34.68 -14.41 -31.25
C GLN A 22 36.18 -14.26 -31.48
N ARG A 23 36.76 -13.14 -31.02
CA ARG A 23 38.20 -12.91 -31.17
C ARG A 23 39.05 -13.91 -30.39
N SER A 24 38.57 -14.37 -29.23
CA SER A 24 39.31 -15.34 -28.42
C SER A 24 39.28 -16.75 -29.00
N ALA A 25 38.13 -17.19 -29.54
CA ALA A 25 37.96 -18.50 -30.16
C ALA A 25 38.79 -18.63 -31.44
N HIS A 26 38.95 -17.54 -32.19
CA HIS A 26 39.69 -17.48 -33.46
C HIS A 26 41.06 -16.79 -33.33
N LYS A 27 41.60 -16.65 -32.11
CA LYS A 27 42.90 -15.99 -31.89
C LYS A 27 44.07 -16.80 -32.45
N TRP A 28 43.94 -18.12 -32.42
CA TRP A 28 44.91 -19.08 -32.89
C TRP A 28 44.57 -19.45 -34.34
N SER A 29 45.61 -19.61 -35.15
CA SER A 29 45.53 -19.84 -36.58
C SER A 29 45.72 -21.32 -36.92
N PHE A 30 45.40 -21.68 -38.16
CA PHE A 30 45.72 -23.02 -38.66
C PHE A 30 47.24 -23.25 -38.76
N GLU A 31 48.04 -22.19 -38.85
CA GLU A 31 49.51 -22.26 -38.80
C GLU A 31 49.97 -22.70 -37.41
N ASP A 32 49.45 -22.08 -36.34
CA ASP A 32 49.72 -22.48 -34.96
C ASP A 32 49.30 -23.95 -34.69
N PHE A 33 48.21 -24.40 -35.31
CA PHE A 33 47.76 -25.79 -35.23
C PHE A 33 48.72 -26.74 -35.97
N THR A 34 49.25 -26.32 -37.11
CA THR A 34 50.19 -27.12 -37.91
C THR A 34 51.54 -27.27 -37.22
N GLU A 35 52.02 -26.22 -36.55
CA GLU A 35 53.24 -26.29 -35.74
C GLU A 35 53.11 -27.29 -34.59
N CYS A 36 51.94 -27.36 -33.96
CA CYS A 36 51.68 -28.28 -32.86
C CYS A 36 51.40 -29.73 -33.30
N PHE A 37 50.82 -29.92 -34.49
CA PHE A 37 50.41 -31.24 -35.01
C PHE A 37 50.89 -31.50 -36.45
N PRO A 38 52.20 -31.41 -36.74
CA PRO A 38 52.71 -31.45 -38.11
C PRO A 38 52.43 -32.78 -38.81
N LEU A 39 52.65 -33.90 -38.12
CA LEU A 39 52.43 -35.25 -38.68
C LEU A 39 50.96 -35.48 -39.09
N TYR A 40 50.02 -35.00 -38.29
CA TYR A 40 48.59 -35.15 -38.58
C TYR A 40 48.17 -34.30 -39.78
N VAL A 41 48.72 -33.09 -39.93
CA VAL A 41 48.45 -32.22 -41.08
C VAL A 41 49.08 -32.76 -42.37
N GLU A 42 50.26 -33.37 -42.27
CA GLU A 42 50.94 -34.03 -43.39
C GLU A 42 50.16 -35.26 -43.90
N GLU A 43 49.59 -36.06 -42.99
CA GLU A 43 48.78 -37.23 -43.35
C GLU A 43 47.43 -36.83 -43.99
N ASP A 44 46.69 -35.91 -43.39
CA ASP A 44 45.39 -35.45 -43.92
C ASP A 44 45.10 -34.00 -43.54
N LYS A 45 45.56 -33.08 -44.40
CA LYS A 45 45.32 -31.64 -44.26
C LYS A 45 43.84 -31.27 -44.24
N ASN A 46 42.98 -31.99 -44.95
CA ASN A 46 41.56 -31.66 -45.03
C ASN A 46 40.86 -32.00 -43.72
N SER A 47 41.14 -33.18 -43.16
CA SER A 47 40.65 -33.60 -41.85
C SER A 47 41.20 -32.71 -40.72
N ALA A 48 42.47 -32.36 -40.78
CA ALA A 48 43.10 -31.45 -39.82
C ALA A 48 42.47 -30.05 -39.84
N SER A 49 42.21 -29.48 -41.02
CA SER A 49 41.52 -28.20 -41.17
C SER A 49 40.06 -28.25 -40.70
N ALA A 50 39.34 -29.34 -40.99
CA ALA A 50 37.98 -29.54 -40.48
C ALA A 50 37.97 -29.61 -38.95
N THR A 51 38.93 -30.32 -38.36
CA THR A 51 39.09 -30.44 -36.90
C THR A 51 39.38 -29.09 -36.26
N PHE A 52 40.32 -28.32 -36.81
CA PHE A 52 40.64 -26.96 -36.35
C PHE A 52 39.40 -26.05 -36.32
N ASN A 53 38.66 -25.97 -37.43
CA ASN A 53 37.46 -25.14 -37.50
C ASN A 53 36.37 -25.63 -36.52
N SER A 54 36.20 -26.95 -36.40
CA SER A 54 35.24 -27.54 -35.46
C SER A 54 35.58 -27.21 -34.00
N ILE A 55 36.86 -27.13 -33.63
CA ILE A 55 37.27 -26.76 -32.27
C ILE A 55 36.96 -25.27 -32.01
N SER A 56 37.31 -24.39 -32.95
CA SER A 56 37.05 -22.95 -32.83
C SER A 56 35.55 -22.65 -32.72
N ASP A 57 34.74 -23.26 -33.59
CA ASP A 57 33.28 -23.13 -33.57
C ASP A 57 32.68 -23.69 -32.27
N TYR A 58 33.20 -24.82 -31.78
CA TYR A 58 32.77 -25.41 -30.52
C TYR A 58 33.07 -24.50 -29.33
N ILE A 59 34.28 -23.94 -29.26
CA ILE A 59 34.70 -23.01 -28.20
C ILE A 59 33.81 -21.77 -28.21
N GLU A 60 33.57 -21.17 -29.38
CA GLU A 60 32.68 -20.01 -29.52
C GLU A 60 31.27 -20.34 -29.03
N ALA A 61 30.67 -21.42 -29.54
CA ALA A 61 29.31 -21.80 -29.21
C ALA A 61 29.15 -22.18 -27.73
N GLN A 62 30.13 -22.87 -27.14
CA GLN A 62 30.11 -23.25 -25.73
C GLN A 62 30.21 -22.03 -24.81
N ASN A 63 31.16 -21.13 -25.09
CA ASN A 63 31.31 -19.89 -24.32
C ASN A 63 30.04 -19.03 -24.37
N LEU A 64 29.41 -18.89 -25.54
CA LEU A 64 28.16 -18.14 -25.66
C LEU A 64 27.01 -18.77 -24.85
N ARG A 65 26.89 -20.11 -24.87
CA ARG A 65 25.88 -20.81 -24.06
C ARG A 65 26.11 -20.62 -22.56
N ASP A 66 27.35 -20.73 -22.11
CA ASP A 66 27.70 -20.58 -20.69
C ASP A 66 27.48 -19.13 -20.22
N LEU A 67 27.79 -18.14 -21.07
CA LEU A 67 27.48 -16.74 -20.80
C LEU A 67 25.97 -16.48 -20.74
N ASP A 68 25.19 -17.03 -21.66
CA ASP A 68 23.72 -16.91 -21.64
C ASP A 68 23.12 -17.49 -20.35
N LYS A 69 23.69 -18.60 -19.86
CA LYS A 69 23.31 -19.16 -18.57
C LYS A 69 23.63 -18.21 -17.43
N LEU A 70 24.86 -17.67 -17.37
CA LEU A 70 25.25 -16.69 -16.36
C LEU A 70 24.38 -15.43 -16.41
N PHE A 71 24.03 -14.95 -17.59
CA PHE A 71 23.15 -13.80 -17.75
C PHE A 71 21.77 -14.02 -17.16
N LYS A 72 21.23 -15.24 -17.28
CA LYS A 72 19.96 -15.63 -16.66
C LYS A 72 20.11 -15.80 -15.15
N ASP A 73 21.11 -16.55 -14.70
CA ASP A 73 21.32 -16.87 -13.28
C ASP A 73 21.52 -15.61 -12.42
N TYR A 74 22.24 -14.61 -12.96
CA TYR A 74 22.49 -13.33 -12.28
C TYR A 74 21.61 -12.18 -12.75
N ASN A 75 20.62 -12.45 -13.61
CA ASN A 75 19.70 -11.47 -14.16
C ASN A 75 20.42 -10.20 -14.68
N VAL A 76 21.51 -10.41 -15.42
CA VAL A 76 22.49 -9.36 -15.74
C VAL A 76 21.86 -8.27 -16.61
N GLN A 77 21.00 -8.66 -17.55
CA GLN A 77 20.32 -7.72 -18.42
C GLN A 77 19.45 -6.73 -17.62
N GLU A 78 18.59 -7.23 -16.74
CA GLU A 78 17.72 -6.37 -15.93
C GLU A 78 18.55 -5.45 -15.02
N ASN A 79 19.59 -5.99 -14.38
CA ASN A 79 20.47 -5.20 -13.51
C ASN A 79 21.20 -4.07 -14.27
N ILE A 80 21.68 -4.35 -15.48
CA ILE A 80 22.32 -3.34 -16.34
C ILE A 80 21.30 -2.29 -16.81
N ASP A 81 20.06 -2.70 -17.09
CA ASP A 81 18.98 -1.80 -17.50
C ASP A 81 18.52 -0.89 -16.35
N ILE A 82 18.40 -1.43 -15.13
CA ILE A 82 18.16 -0.66 -13.91
C ILE A 82 19.28 0.37 -13.71
N LEU A 83 20.54 -0.03 -13.85
CA LEU A 83 21.67 0.87 -13.75
C LEU A 83 21.61 1.97 -14.82
N HIS A 84 21.24 1.63 -16.06
CA HIS A 84 21.08 2.61 -17.13
C HIS A 84 20.03 3.66 -16.77
N LYS A 85 18.86 3.21 -16.27
CA LYS A 85 17.78 4.09 -15.83
C LYS A 85 18.22 5.01 -14.69
N ILE A 86 18.85 4.47 -13.64
CA ILE A 86 19.34 5.27 -12.49
C ILE A 86 20.31 6.36 -12.95
N VAL A 87 21.23 6.03 -13.86
CA VAL A 87 22.19 7.01 -14.39
C VAL A 87 21.50 8.06 -15.28
N ALA A 88 20.51 7.67 -16.08
CA ALA A 88 19.74 8.59 -16.90
C ALA A 88 18.96 9.59 -16.02
N ASP A 89 18.24 9.09 -15.02
CA ASP A 89 17.50 9.90 -14.04
C ASP A 89 18.44 10.86 -13.30
N ALA A 90 19.60 10.38 -12.86
CA ALA A 90 20.59 11.20 -12.17
C ALA A 90 21.15 12.33 -13.06
N LYS A 91 21.39 12.06 -14.35
CA LYS A 91 21.83 13.07 -15.32
C LYS A 91 20.75 14.11 -15.57
N GLU A 92 19.50 13.69 -15.70
CA GLU A 92 18.37 14.58 -15.89
C GLU A 92 18.18 15.50 -14.68
N ARG A 93 18.22 14.95 -13.47
CA ARG A 93 18.17 15.73 -12.22
C ARG A 93 19.32 16.73 -12.11
N LYS A 94 20.54 16.31 -12.47
CA LYS A 94 21.70 17.21 -12.50
C LYS A 94 21.47 18.36 -13.49
N ALA A 95 20.88 18.10 -14.66
CA ALA A 95 20.54 19.13 -15.63
C ALA A 95 19.48 20.11 -15.11
N ARG A 96 18.55 19.64 -14.26
CA ARG A 96 17.56 20.49 -13.56
C ARG A 96 18.12 21.23 -12.34
N GLY A 97 19.36 20.94 -11.92
CA GLY A 97 19.96 21.56 -10.73
C GLY A 97 19.43 21.01 -9.39
N GLU A 98 18.75 19.87 -9.40
CA GLU A 98 18.19 19.26 -8.19
C GLU A 98 19.29 18.56 -7.37
N VAL A 99 19.53 19.03 -6.14
CA VAL A 99 20.41 18.35 -5.17
C VAL A 99 19.53 17.65 -4.13
N ARG A 100 19.46 16.32 -4.21
CA ARG A 100 18.67 15.52 -3.26
C ARG A 100 19.47 15.28 -1.99
N LYS A 101 18.79 15.36 -0.83
CA LYS A 101 19.39 15.14 0.49
C LYS A 101 19.79 13.67 0.75
N ASP A 102 19.29 12.74 -0.05
CA ASP A 102 19.55 11.30 0.03
C ASP A 102 20.69 10.84 -0.91
N ALA A 103 21.41 11.77 -1.55
CA ALA A 103 22.55 11.44 -2.38
C ALA A 103 23.59 10.70 -1.54
N TRP A 104 24.06 9.57 -2.05
CA TRP A 104 25.11 8.78 -1.39
C TRP A 104 26.37 9.63 -1.18
N ARG A 105 27.00 9.48 -0.01
CA ARG A 105 28.26 10.12 0.37
C ARG A 105 29.18 9.05 0.94
N GLU A 106 30.49 9.25 0.80
CA GLU A 106 31.49 8.29 1.26
C GLU A 106 31.47 8.16 2.80
N ASP A 107 31.24 9.26 3.52
CA ASP A 107 31.14 9.30 4.99
C ASP A 107 29.70 9.17 5.52
N LEU A 108 28.85 8.37 4.86
CA LEU A 108 27.45 8.24 5.29
C LEU A 108 27.33 7.31 6.52
N ASP A 109 26.94 7.88 7.66
CA ASP A 109 26.61 7.10 8.86
C ASP A 109 25.47 6.09 8.55
N PRO A 110 25.60 4.79 8.91
CA PRO A 110 24.57 3.79 8.71
C PRO A 110 23.17 4.21 9.21
N ARG A 111 23.10 5.00 10.29
CA ARG A 111 21.85 5.56 10.82
C ARG A 111 21.20 6.51 9.83
N VAL A 112 21.99 7.36 9.16
CA VAL A 112 21.49 8.31 8.16
C VAL A 112 20.93 7.55 6.94
N SER A 113 21.60 6.48 6.52
CA SER A 113 21.11 5.60 5.45
C SER A 113 19.78 4.94 5.81
N ALA A 114 19.67 4.40 7.02
CA ALA A 114 18.43 3.80 7.52
C ALA A 114 17.30 4.86 7.58
N CYS A 115 17.57 6.02 8.17
CA CYS A 115 16.60 7.12 8.26
C CYS A 115 16.14 7.58 6.88
N ALA A 116 17.03 7.71 5.88
CA ALA A 116 16.65 8.12 4.53
C ALA A 116 15.63 7.17 3.87
N LYS A 117 15.65 5.88 4.24
CA LYS A 117 14.67 4.88 3.78
C LYS A 117 13.39 4.88 4.61
N THR A 118 13.51 5.08 5.92
CA THR A 118 12.37 4.97 6.85
C THR A 118 11.52 6.24 6.91
N ILE A 119 12.12 7.43 6.74
CA ILE A 119 11.42 8.72 6.83
C ILE A 119 10.21 8.81 5.88
N PRO A 120 10.30 8.48 4.58
CA PRO A 120 9.15 8.58 3.68
C PRO A 120 7.96 7.69 4.11
N VAL A 121 8.25 6.51 4.66
CA VAL A 121 7.22 5.59 5.17
C VAL A 121 6.57 6.17 6.42
N LEU A 122 7.37 6.71 7.34
CA LEU A 122 6.87 7.37 8.54
C LEU A 122 6.05 8.63 8.22
N GLU A 123 6.46 9.42 7.21
CA GLU A 123 5.70 10.57 6.74
C GLU A 123 4.33 10.17 6.19
N GLN A 124 4.27 9.07 5.42
CA GLN A 124 3.01 8.50 4.94
C GLN A 124 2.12 8.04 6.09
N ASP A 125 2.69 7.39 7.11
CA ASP A 125 1.95 6.93 8.29
C ASP A 125 1.43 8.09 9.14
N VAL A 126 2.24 9.13 9.36
CA VAL A 126 1.81 10.35 10.06
C VAL A 126 0.66 11.01 9.32
N ALA A 127 0.73 11.11 7.99
CA ALA A 127 -0.35 11.67 7.19
C ALA A 127 -1.65 10.86 7.31
N ARG A 128 -1.55 9.53 7.32
CA ARG A 128 -2.69 8.62 7.53
C ARG A 128 -3.30 8.79 8.92
N LEU A 129 -2.49 8.76 9.97
CA LEU A 129 -2.96 8.87 11.35
C LEU A 129 -3.62 10.23 11.61
N ARG A 130 -3.06 11.32 11.08
CA ARG A 130 -3.69 12.65 11.19
C ARG A 130 -5.05 12.71 10.52
N ARG A 131 -5.24 12.01 9.40
CA ARG A 131 -6.54 11.93 8.73
C ARG A 131 -7.56 11.19 9.60
N GLN A 132 -7.18 10.03 10.13
CA GLN A 132 -8.06 9.22 11.00
C GLN A 132 -8.41 9.95 12.30
N LEU A 133 -7.45 10.67 12.89
CA LEU A 133 -7.69 11.50 14.06
C LEU A 133 -8.74 12.56 13.76
N LYS A 134 -8.59 13.28 12.65
CA LYS A 134 -9.54 14.31 12.23
C LYS A 134 -10.95 13.74 12.00
N GLU A 135 -11.06 12.62 11.32
CA GLU A 135 -12.35 11.93 11.11
C GLU A 135 -13.02 11.55 12.44
N THR A 136 -12.23 11.08 13.41
CA THR A 136 -12.73 10.70 14.74
C THR A 136 -13.13 11.91 15.57
N GLU A 137 -12.36 12.99 15.52
CA GLU A 137 -12.67 14.26 16.19
C GLU A 137 -13.96 14.89 15.64
N GLU A 138 -14.15 14.85 14.32
CA GLU A 138 -15.38 15.32 13.66
C GLU A 138 -16.59 14.49 14.11
N LEU A 139 -16.48 13.16 14.10
CA LEU A 139 -17.55 12.27 14.57
C LEU A 139 -17.89 12.49 16.04
N ASN A 140 -16.87 12.63 16.90
CA ASN A 140 -17.08 12.89 18.33
C ASN A 140 -17.80 14.22 18.55
N ARG A 141 -17.44 15.26 17.78
CA ARG A 141 -18.13 16.56 17.86
C ARG A 141 -19.60 16.42 17.47
N GLU A 142 -19.90 15.74 16.38
CA GLU A 142 -21.29 15.51 15.94
C GLU A 142 -22.10 14.71 16.98
N LEU A 143 -21.52 13.67 17.56
CA LEU A 143 -22.16 12.88 18.62
C LEU A 143 -22.38 13.70 19.90
N GLN A 144 -21.44 14.57 20.25
CA GLN A 144 -21.59 15.46 21.40
C GLN A 144 -22.73 16.46 21.18
N GLU A 145 -22.83 17.06 19.99
CA GLU A 145 -23.93 17.95 19.62
C GLU A 145 -25.29 17.21 19.70
N GLN A 146 -25.36 15.97 19.24
CA GLN A 146 -26.57 15.14 19.35
C GLN A 146 -26.93 14.82 20.81
N LEU A 147 -25.95 14.51 21.65
CA LEU A 147 -26.18 14.25 23.08
C LEU A 147 -26.71 15.48 23.81
N GLU A 148 -26.15 16.66 23.52
CA GLU A 148 -26.59 17.93 24.10
C GLU A 148 -28.03 18.25 23.69
N GLU A 149 -28.40 18.02 22.42
CA GLU A 149 -29.76 18.17 21.93
C GLU A 149 -30.74 17.22 22.63
N VAL A 150 -30.41 15.93 22.71
CA VAL A 150 -31.25 14.92 23.38
C VAL A 150 -31.42 15.24 24.86
N ASN A 151 -30.35 15.68 25.53
CA ASN A 151 -30.41 16.07 26.94
C ASN A 151 -31.32 17.28 27.14
N ARG A 152 -31.25 18.29 26.24
CA ARG A 152 -32.14 19.45 26.27
C ARG A 152 -33.61 19.03 26.12
N GLN A 153 -33.92 18.21 25.12
CA GLN A 153 -35.27 17.70 24.88
C GLN A 153 -35.78 16.88 26.08
N THR A 154 -34.93 16.02 26.65
CA THR A 154 -35.27 15.22 27.83
C THR A 154 -35.58 16.10 29.03
N ASN A 155 -34.80 17.15 29.27
CA ASN A 155 -35.05 18.10 30.36
C ASN A 155 -36.36 18.87 30.18
N GLU A 156 -36.70 19.25 28.94
CA GLU A 156 -37.96 19.92 28.62
C GLU A 156 -39.17 19.00 28.86
N VAL A 157 -39.12 17.77 28.36
CA VAL A 157 -40.17 16.76 28.57
C VAL A 157 -40.32 16.41 30.06
N ASN A 158 -39.20 16.27 30.78
CA ASN A 158 -39.24 16.04 32.23
C ASN A 158 -39.89 17.21 32.97
N GLY A 159 -39.59 18.45 32.59
CA GLY A 159 -40.22 19.65 33.15
C GLY A 159 -41.74 19.67 32.95
N GLN A 160 -42.20 19.40 31.72
CA GLN A 160 -43.63 19.28 31.40
C GLN A 160 -44.31 18.14 32.17
N THR A 161 -43.65 16.99 32.26
CA THR A 161 -44.16 15.83 33.01
C THR A 161 -44.31 16.15 34.49
N LEU A 162 -43.33 16.84 35.07
CA LEU A 162 -43.37 17.27 36.47
C LEU A 162 -44.52 18.24 36.73
N GLU A 163 -44.79 19.15 35.79
CA GLU A 163 -45.93 20.06 35.87
C GLU A 163 -47.27 19.31 35.86
N ILE A 164 -47.43 18.33 34.97
CA ILE A 164 -48.64 17.49 34.90
C ILE A 164 -48.83 16.69 36.19
N VAL A 165 -47.75 16.09 36.72
CA VAL A 165 -47.80 15.34 37.99
C VAL A 165 -48.22 16.25 39.13
N ASN A 166 -47.67 17.46 39.22
CA ASN A 166 -48.06 18.44 40.23
C ASN A 166 -49.54 18.85 40.11
N GLN A 167 -50.08 18.95 38.90
CA GLN A 167 -51.51 19.24 38.68
C GLN A 167 -52.39 18.06 39.12
N LEU A 168 -51.97 16.82 38.85
CA LEU A 168 -52.66 15.61 39.30
C LEU A 168 -52.65 15.48 40.83
N GLU A 169 -51.53 15.76 41.49
CA GLU A 169 -51.44 15.77 42.95
C GLU A 169 -52.43 16.77 43.55
N ARG A 170 -52.48 18.01 43.04
CA ARG A 170 -53.46 19.01 43.49
C ARG A 170 -54.90 18.54 43.29
N ALA A 171 -55.22 17.97 42.13
CA ALA A 171 -56.56 17.45 41.87
C ALA A 171 -56.93 16.28 42.80
N CYS A 172 -55.97 15.41 43.15
CA CYS A 172 -56.16 14.35 44.13
C CYS A 172 -56.36 14.90 45.54
N GLU A 173 -55.60 15.93 45.94
CA GLU A 173 -55.78 16.61 47.22
C GLU A 173 -57.15 17.27 47.32
N GLU A 174 -57.58 18.00 46.28
CA GLU A 174 -58.91 18.59 46.19
C GLU A 174 -60.01 17.53 46.25
N TRP A 175 -59.81 16.39 45.56
CA TRP A 175 -60.75 15.27 45.59
C TRP A 175 -60.87 14.64 46.98
N GLN A 176 -59.76 14.52 47.72
CA GLN A 176 -59.76 14.01 49.09
C GLN A 176 -60.45 14.97 50.08
N GLN A 177 -60.50 16.26 49.77
CA GLN A 177 -61.17 17.28 50.58
C GLN A 177 -62.66 17.44 50.25
N LEU A 178 -63.17 16.76 49.22
CA LEU A 178 -64.62 16.76 48.94
C LEU A 178 -65.37 16.15 50.12
N PRO A 179 -66.51 16.73 50.53
CA PRO A 179 -67.29 16.24 51.66
C PRO A 179 -68.02 14.96 51.27
N SER A 180 -67.33 13.83 51.39
CA SER A 180 -67.82 12.48 51.10
C SER A 180 -69.16 12.21 51.78
N ASP A 181 -69.29 12.64 53.04
CA ASP A 181 -70.50 12.45 53.85
C ASP A 181 -71.70 13.24 53.30
N GLU A 182 -71.48 14.44 52.74
CA GLU A 182 -72.55 15.24 52.12
C GLU A 182 -72.96 14.66 50.77
N ILE A 183 -72.00 14.17 49.98
CA ILE A 183 -72.26 13.53 48.69
C ILE A 183 -72.99 12.20 48.88
N GLU A 184 -72.59 11.39 49.86
CA GLU A 184 -73.29 10.16 50.24
C GLU A 184 -74.70 10.47 50.76
N GLY A 185 -74.85 11.50 51.61
CA GLY A 185 -76.16 11.96 52.07
C GLY A 185 -77.08 12.43 50.94
N TRP A 186 -76.55 13.18 49.97
CA TRP A 186 -77.31 13.62 48.79
C TRP A 186 -77.69 12.44 47.89
N THR A 187 -76.79 11.47 47.74
CA THR A 187 -77.03 10.25 46.95
C THR A 187 -78.15 9.40 47.59
N VAL A 188 -78.14 9.26 48.92
CA VAL A 188 -79.19 8.57 49.68
C VAL A 188 -80.53 9.31 49.56
N GLN A 189 -80.57 10.64 49.73
CA GLN A 189 -81.80 11.44 49.57
C GLN A 189 -82.38 11.33 48.15
N THR A 190 -81.52 11.34 47.14
CA THR A 190 -81.97 11.24 45.74
C THR A 190 -82.50 9.83 45.45
N LEU A 191 -81.85 8.78 45.94
CA LEU A 191 -82.34 7.39 45.88
C LEU A 191 -83.66 7.18 46.62
N GLU A 192 -83.85 7.84 47.75
CA GLU A 192 -85.11 7.81 48.50
C GLU A 192 -86.23 8.58 47.79
N SER A 193 -85.92 9.69 47.13
CA SER A 193 -86.89 10.46 46.32
C SER A 193 -87.31 9.77 45.02
N LEU A 194 -86.44 8.90 44.48
CA LEU A 194 -86.70 8.06 43.30
C LEU A 194 -87.46 6.77 43.63
N LYS A 195 -87.60 6.39 44.90
CA LYS A 195 -88.50 5.30 45.29
C LYS A 195 -89.94 5.78 45.12
N PRO A 196 -90.73 5.22 44.17
CA PRO A 196 -92.10 5.67 43.98
C PRO A 196 -92.91 5.34 45.25
N SER A 197 -93.57 6.34 45.83
CA SER A 197 -94.54 6.10 46.90
C SER A 197 -95.74 5.36 46.32
N VAL A 198 -95.75 4.04 46.47
CA VAL A 198 -96.97 3.24 46.31
C VAL A 198 -97.94 3.69 47.40
N ARG A 199 -99.05 4.33 47.01
CA ARG A 199 -100.20 4.54 47.90
C ARG A 199 -101.40 3.78 47.32
N THR A 200 -101.73 2.69 48.01
CA THR A 200 -103.10 2.16 48.24
C THR A 200 -104.01 3.21 48.83
#